data_AF-A0A5J4SD93-F1
#
_entry.id   AF-A0A5J4SD93-F1
#
_cell.length_a   1.000
_cell.length_b   1.000
_cell.length_c   1.000
_cell.angle_alpha   90.00
_cell.angle_beta   90.00
_cell.angle_gamma   90.00
#
_symmetry.space_group_name_H-M   'P 1'
#
loop_
_entity.id
_entity.type
_entity.pdbx_description
1 polymer ?
#
loop_
_entity_poly.entity_id
_entity_poly.type
_entity_poly.pdbx_seq_one_letter_code
_entity_poly.pdbx_strand_id
1 'polypeptide(L)'
;MESLKSLEDSGYIDLYFGDESHSGLTPNVPCAWQRKENPILLPAAKGKFLHVIGLMTRRNTLFFEALESTCNTDKVIGFMDRFVAQVNKKTVVILDNSPIHKSKKFIAKLEEWKEKEVLVFFLPACSPELNLIEILWRRIKYQWIPFEAYGCFENLKERLAEVLTNCGGKYDIIF
;
A
#
# COMPACT_ATOMS: atom_id res chain seq x y z
N MET A 1 -3.85 5.26 18.81
CA MET A 1 -2.79 4.72 17.94
C MET A 1 -1.56 4.28 18.75
N GLU A 2 -1.05 5.11 19.66
CA GLU A 2 0.09 4.75 20.53
C GLU A 2 -0.13 3.46 21.34
N SER A 3 -1.33 3.27 21.90
CA SER A 3 -1.66 2.03 22.63
C SER A 3 -1.56 0.77 21.75
N LEU A 4 -1.93 0.84 20.47
CA LEU A 4 -1.81 -0.29 19.54
C LEU A 4 -0.35 -0.58 19.23
N LYS A 5 0.46 0.47 19.04
CA LYS A 5 1.92 0.34 18.85
C LYS A 5 2.57 -0.31 20.08
N SER A 6 2.19 0.12 21.28
CA SER A 6 2.68 -0.47 22.53
C SER A 6 2.30 -1.95 22.69
N LEU A 7 1.10 -2.34 22.27
CA LEU A 7 0.68 -3.75 22.26
C LEU A 7 1.42 -4.60 21.22
N GLU A 8 1.76 -4.01 20.07
CA GLU A 8 2.62 -4.67 19.08
C GLU A 8 4.06 -4.79 19.59
N ASP A 9 4.59 -3.75 20.24
CA ASP A 9 5.95 -3.74 20.82
C ASP A 9 6.10 -4.82 21.92
N SER A 10 5.05 -5.08 22.70
CA SER A 10 5.02 -6.19 23.67
C SER A 10 4.81 -7.57 23.04
N GLY A 11 4.59 -7.63 21.72
CA GLY A 11 4.35 -8.86 20.98
C GLY A 11 2.95 -9.44 21.17
N TYR A 12 2.01 -8.72 21.78
CA TYR A 12 0.64 -9.21 22.02
C TYR A 12 -0.21 -9.25 20.75
N ILE A 13 -0.03 -8.27 19.86
CA ILE A 13 -0.70 -8.21 18.55
C ILE A 13 0.31 -8.09 17.42
N ASP A 14 -0.14 -8.37 16.19
CA ASP A 14 0.50 -7.86 14.98
C ASP A 14 -0.27 -6.65 14.47
N LEU A 15 0.44 -5.65 13.94
CA LEU A 15 -0.15 -4.41 13.46
C LEU A 15 0.19 -4.19 11.99
N TYR A 16 -0.83 -4.02 11.18
CA TYR A 16 -0.71 -3.77 9.74
C TYR A 16 -1.35 -2.43 9.38
N PHE A 17 -0.74 -1.72 8.45
CA PHE A 17 -1.21 -0.47 7.87
C PHE A 17 -1.58 -0.73 6.42
N GLY A 18 -2.84 -0.54 6.06
CA GLY A 18 -3.38 -0.86 4.76
C GLY A 18 -3.81 0.35 3.97
N ASP A 19 -3.61 0.28 2.65
CA ASP A 19 -4.01 1.30 1.68
C ASP A 19 -3.92 0.76 0.24
N GLU A 20 -4.54 1.48 -0.69
CA GLU A 20 -4.42 1.25 -2.13
C GLU A 20 -3.64 2.34 -2.86
N SER A 21 -2.70 1.94 -3.71
CA SER A 21 -1.95 2.86 -4.56
C SER A 21 -2.18 2.62 -6.05
N HIS A 22 -2.34 3.70 -6.80
CA HIS A 22 -2.36 3.69 -8.26
C HIS A 22 -0.94 3.97 -8.83
N SER A 23 -0.53 3.18 -9.81
CA SER A 23 0.71 3.36 -10.58
C SER A 23 0.43 3.24 -12.07
N GLY A 24 0.75 4.27 -12.85
CA GLY A 24 0.57 4.29 -14.30
C GLY A 24 1.76 4.88 -15.04
N LEU A 25 1.67 4.94 -16.37
CA LEU A 25 2.73 5.51 -17.22
C LEU A 25 2.80 7.03 -17.19
N THR A 26 1.96 7.69 -16.41
CA THR A 26 2.16 9.10 -16.04
C THR A 26 2.94 9.12 -14.73
N PRO A 27 4.26 9.42 -14.75
CA PRO A 27 5.07 9.41 -13.55
C PRO A 27 4.66 10.51 -12.58
N ASN A 28 4.90 10.28 -11.28
CA ASN A 28 4.86 11.35 -10.30
C ASN A 28 6.14 12.19 -10.46
N VAL A 29 6.00 13.49 -10.68
CA VAL A 29 7.15 14.35 -10.95
C VAL A 29 7.81 14.76 -9.64
N PRO A 30 9.04 14.31 -9.33
CA PRO A 30 9.76 14.76 -8.15
C PRO A 30 10.23 16.22 -8.32
N CYS A 31 10.42 16.91 -7.20
CA CYS A 31 11.05 18.23 -7.22
C CYS A 31 12.56 18.10 -7.43
N ALA A 32 13.10 18.79 -8.43
CA ALA A 32 14.54 18.84 -8.70
C ALA A 32 14.98 20.24 -9.15
N TRP A 33 16.18 20.66 -8.73
CA TRP A 33 16.85 21.85 -9.27
C TRP A 33 17.60 21.45 -10.54
N GLN A 34 17.27 22.11 -11.66
CA GLN A 34 17.85 21.78 -12.97
C GLN A 34 18.20 23.03 -13.77
N ARG A 35 19.19 22.90 -14.65
CA ARG A 35 19.58 23.96 -15.59
C ARG A 35 18.51 24.11 -16.67
N LYS A 36 18.27 25.34 -17.13
CA LYS A 36 17.21 25.64 -18.09
C LYS A 36 17.50 25.08 -19.48
N GLU A 37 18.78 24.94 -19.83
CA GLU A 37 19.23 24.61 -21.18
C GLU A 37 19.08 23.12 -21.50
N ASN A 38 19.08 22.25 -20.48
CA ASN A 38 18.97 20.80 -20.63
C ASN A 38 18.10 20.22 -19.49
N PRO A 39 16.76 20.41 -19.56
CA PRO A 39 15.88 19.86 -18.55
C PRO A 39 15.83 18.34 -18.63
N ILE A 40 15.68 17.69 -17.47
CA ILE A 40 15.39 16.25 -17.39
C ILE A 40 13.92 16.09 -17.78
N LEU A 41 13.68 15.33 -18.86
CA LEU A 41 12.34 15.01 -19.33
C LEU A 41 11.96 13.60 -18.89
N LEU A 42 10.74 13.45 -18.40
CA LEU A 42 10.17 12.16 -18.03
C LEU A 42 9.23 11.67 -19.14
N PRO A 43 9.37 10.43 -19.61
CA PRO A 43 8.38 9.86 -20.52
C PRO A 43 7.05 9.77 -19.79
N ALA A 44 5.98 10.20 -20.44
CA ALA A 44 4.63 10.14 -19.92
C ALA A 44 3.67 9.65 -21.01
N ALA A 45 2.86 8.65 -20.68
CA ALA A 45 1.83 8.13 -21.57
C ALA A 45 0.53 7.89 -20.80
N LYS A 46 -0.59 8.22 -21.44
CA LYS A 46 -1.92 7.82 -20.94
C LYS A 46 -2.19 6.37 -21.34
N GLY A 47 -2.89 5.63 -20.49
CA GLY A 47 -3.33 4.28 -20.82
C GLY A 47 -3.38 3.38 -19.60
N LYS A 48 -2.65 2.27 -19.67
CA LYS A 48 -2.68 1.20 -18.67
C LYS A 48 -2.12 1.66 -17.32
N PHE A 49 -2.63 1.03 -16.27
CA PHE A 49 -2.23 1.26 -14.88
C PHE A 49 -2.30 -0.05 -14.07
N LEU A 50 -1.69 -0.01 -12.90
CA LEU A 50 -1.80 -1.00 -11.85
C LEU A 50 -2.37 -0.34 -10.59
N HIS A 51 -3.37 -0.98 -10.00
CA HIS A 51 -3.69 -0.78 -8.60
C HIS A 51 -2.90 -1.78 -7.76
N VAL A 52 -2.31 -1.31 -6.69
CA VAL A 52 -1.69 -2.16 -5.67
C VAL A 52 -2.49 -1.98 -4.39
N ILE A 53 -2.95 -3.08 -3.81
CA ILE A 53 -3.50 -3.11 -2.45
C ILE A 53 -2.40 -3.70 -1.58
N GLY A 54 -2.09 -3.07 -0.45
CA GLY A 54 -1.04 -3.54 0.45
C GLY A 54 -1.42 -3.43 1.92
N LEU A 55 -0.84 -4.32 2.73
CA LEU A 55 -0.80 -4.28 4.19
C LEU A 55 0.66 -4.33 4.63
N MET A 56 1.13 -3.32 5.34
CA MET A 56 2.52 -3.19 5.76
C MET A 56 2.65 -3.13 7.28
N THR A 57 3.61 -3.84 7.85
CA THR A 57 3.97 -3.73 9.28
C THR A 57 4.97 -2.62 9.55
N ARG A 58 5.18 -2.25 10.81
CA ARG A 58 6.28 -1.33 11.21
C ARG A 58 7.69 -1.89 10.96
N ARG A 59 7.80 -3.18 10.64
CA ARG A 59 9.06 -3.86 10.30
C ARG A 59 9.21 -4.06 8.78
N ASN A 60 8.46 -3.31 7.98
CA ASN A 60 8.48 -3.34 6.52
C ASN A 60 8.13 -4.69 5.87
N THR A 61 7.51 -5.61 6.62
CA THR A 61 6.86 -6.79 6.03
C THR A 61 5.61 -6.34 5.29
N LEU A 62 5.53 -6.69 4.01
CA LEU A 62 4.46 -6.27 3.12
C LEU A 62 3.69 -7.49 2.58
N PHE A 63 2.38 -7.50 2.78
CA PHE A 63 1.44 -8.38 2.09
C PHE A 63 0.71 -7.55 1.03
N PHE A 64 0.75 -7.94 -0.25
CA PHE A 64 0.22 -7.11 -1.32
C PHE A 64 -0.34 -7.91 -2.49
N GLU A 65 -1.18 -7.23 -3.28
CA GLU A 65 -1.63 -7.70 -4.60
C GLU A 65 -1.62 -6.56 -5.62
N ALA A 66 -1.22 -6.88 -6.85
CA ALA A 66 -1.27 -5.96 -7.98
C ALA A 66 -2.40 -6.36 -8.94
N LEU A 67 -3.19 -5.37 -9.36
CA LEU A 67 -4.39 -5.52 -10.19
C LEU A 67 -4.29 -4.61 -11.42
N GLU A 68 -4.50 -5.17 -12.61
CA GLU A 68 -4.67 -4.40 -13.86
C GLU A 68 -6.13 -3.94 -14.06
N SER A 69 -6.79 -3.59 -12.96
CA SER A 69 -8.18 -3.13 -12.94
C SER A 69 -8.38 -2.15 -11.81
N THR A 70 -9.46 -1.36 -11.87
CA THR A 70 -9.87 -0.51 -10.75
C THR A 70 -10.06 -1.35 -9.48
N CYS A 71 -9.59 -0.85 -8.35
CA CYS A 71 -9.86 -1.47 -7.06
C CYS A 71 -11.29 -1.13 -6.62
N ASN A 72 -12.08 -2.15 -6.30
CA ASN A 72 -13.42 -2.01 -5.75
C ASN A 72 -13.55 -2.82 -4.47
N THR A 73 -14.66 -2.63 -3.77
CA THR A 73 -14.93 -3.34 -2.50
C THR A 73 -14.77 -4.84 -2.60
N ASP A 74 -15.27 -5.48 -3.66
CA ASP A 74 -15.22 -6.95 -3.77
C ASP A 74 -13.76 -7.44 -3.93
N LYS A 75 -12.89 -6.66 -4.61
CA LYS A 75 -11.45 -6.95 -4.70
C LYS A 75 -10.75 -6.78 -3.36
N VAL A 76 -11.04 -5.71 -2.61
CA VAL A 76 -10.46 -5.50 -1.27
C VAL A 76 -10.92 -6.60 -0.31
N ILE A 77 -12.19 -6.99 -0.33
CA ILE A 77 -12.70 -8.11 0.49
C ILE A 77 -11.94 -9.39 0.15
N GLY A 78 -11.79 -9.72 -1.14
CA GLY A 78 -11.05 -10.92 -1.54
C GLY A 78 -9.59 -10.90 -1.10
N PHE A 79 -8.93 -9.75 -1.17
CA PHE A 79 -7.56 -9.55 -0.68
C PHE A 79 -7.48 -9.75 0.85
N MET A 80 -8.40 -9.13 1.60
CA MET A 80 -8.49 -9.28 3.05
C MET A 80 -8.82 -10.72 3.45
N ASP A 81 -9.69 -11.43 2.74
CA ASP A 81 -10.01 -12.84 3.01
C ASP A 81 -8.77 -13.72 2.87
N ARG A 82 -7.94 -13.49 1.85
CA ARG A 82 -6.66 -14.19 1.68
C ARG A 82 -5.66 -13.85 2.78
N PHE A 83 -5.61 -12.58 3.20
CA PHE A 83 -4.78 -12.16 4.32
C PHE A 83 -5.23 -12.81 5.64
N VAL A 84 -6.52 -12.80 5.95
CA VAL A 84 -7.08 -13.36 7.18
C VAL A 84 -6.84 -14.87 7.25
N ALA A 85 -6.87 -15.57 6.12
CA ALA A 85 -6.66 -17.02 6.06
C ALA A 85 -5.25 -17.49 6.47
N GLN A 86 -4.25 -16.60 6.46
CA GLN A 86 -2.85 -16.88 6.85
C GLN A 86 -2.48 -16.27 8.22
N VAL A 87 -3.42 -15.61 8.91
CA VAL A 87 -3.17 -14.99 10.21
C VAL A 87 -3.27 -16.03 11.32
N ASN A 88 -2.23 -16.10 12.15
CA ASN A 88 -2.11 -17.09 13.23
C ASN A 88 -2.05 -16.45 14.62
N LYS A 89 -2.15 -15.12 14.69
CA LYS A 89 -2.00 -14.30 15.88
C LYS A 89 -2.98 -13.15 15.81
N LYS A 90 -3.49 -12.71 16.95
CA LYS A 90 -4.33 -11.52 17.04
C LYS A 90 -3.73 -10.35 16.27
N THR A 91 -4.45 -9.88 15.27
CA THR A 91 -3.95 -8.90 14.31
C THR A 91 -4.89 -7.72 14.24
N VAL A 92 -4.33 -6.52 14.19
CA VAL A 92 -5.06 -5.28 13.95
C VAL A 92 -4.63 -4.70 12.61
N VAL A 93 -5.59 -4.49 11.71
CA VAL A 93 -5.40 -3.85 10.42
C VAL A 93 -5.92 -2.42 10.49
N ILE A 94 -5.04 -1.44 10.34
CA ILE A 94 -5.36 -0.02 10.26
C ILE A 94 -5.69 0.31 8.80
N LEU A 95 -6.87 0.86 8.55
CA LEU A 95 -7.28 1.33 7.23
C LEU A 95 -7.66 2.81 7.28
N ASP A 96 -7.56 3.47 6.12
CA ASP A 96 -8.08 4.81 5.96
C ASP A 96 -9.62 4.83 6.00
N ASN A 97 -10.21 6.02 5.84
CA ASN A 97 -11.65 6.20 5.94
C ASN A 97 -12.37 6.21 4.56
N SER A 98 -11.76 5.59 3.55
CA SER A 98 -12.22 5.54 2.16
C SER A 98 -13.62 4.91 2.03
N PRO A 99 -14.45 5.37 1.06
CA PRO A 99 -15.75 4.76 0.80
C PRO A 99 -15.71 3.26 0.52
N ILE A 100 -14.61 2.74 -0.04
CA ILE A 100 -14.45 1.32 -0.37
C ILE A 100 -14.57 0.46 0.90
N HIS A 101 -13.93 0.89 1.99
CA HIS A 101 -13.92 0.21 3.29
C HIS A 101 -15.19 0.46 4.12
N LYS A 102 -16.08 1.35 3.67
CA LYS A 102 -17.35 1.68 4.34
C LYS A 102 -18.58 1.08 3.69
N SER A 103 -18.41 0.45 2.54
CA SER A 103 -19.50 -0.23 1.85
C SER A 103 -20.17 -1.28 2.76
N LYS A 104 -21.48 -1.49 2.59
CA LYS A 104 -22.23 -2.46 3.39
C LYS A 104 -21.63 -3.87 3.33
N LYS A 105 -21.11 -4.26 2.16
CA LYS A 105 -20.44 -5.55 1.98
C LYS A 105 -19.17 -5.66 2.81
N PHE A 106 -18.34 -4.61 2.83
CA PHE A 106 -17.10 -4.61 3.61
C PHE A 106 -17.40 -4.67 5.11
N ILE A 107 -18.34 -3.83 5.58
CA ILE A 107 -18.75 -3.81 6.98
C ILE A 107 -19.30 -5.17 7.43
N ALA A 108 -20.07 -5.86 6.57
CA ALA A 108 -20.60 -7.19 6.87
C ALA A 108 -19.49 -8.25 7.09
N LYS A 109 -18.32 -8.08 6.49
CA LYS A 109 -17.17 -9.00 6.65
C LYS A 109 -16.37 -8.77 7.94
N LEU A 110 -16.55 -7.62 8.61
CA LEU A 110 -15.77 -7.29 9.80
C LEU A 110 -15.99 -8.28 10.95
N GLU A 111 -17.22 -8.74 11.17
CA GLU A 111 -17.47 -9.74 12.23
C GLU A 111 -16.87 -11.10 11.87
N GLU A 112 -16.91 -11.51 10.60
CA GLU A 112 -16.26 -12.76 10.15
C GLU A 112 -14.74 -12.72 10.35
N TRP A 113 -14.08 -11.60 10.02
CA TRP A 113 -12.64 -11.44 10.23
C TRP A 113 -12.28 -11.37 11.72
N LYS A 114 -13.15 -10.78 12.54
CA LYS A 114 -12.98 -10.71 13.99
C LYS A 114 -13.05 -12.08 14.66
N GLU A 115 -13.88 -12.99 14.17
CA GLU A 115 -13.90 -14.40 14.62
C GLU A 115 -12.57 -15.12 14.33
N LYS A 116 -11.78 -14.61 13.37
CA LYS A 116 -10.41 -15.06 13.06
C LYS A 116 -9.33 -14.22 13.75
N GLU A 117 -9.70 -13.48 14.79
CA GLU A 117 -8.83 -12.58 15.54
C GLU A 117 -8.20 -11.44 14.72
N VAL A 118 -8.79 -11.09 13.57
CA VAL A 118 -8.40 -9.94 12.76
C VAL A 118 -9.38 -8.80 12.99
N LEU A 119 -8.89 -7.72 13.61
CA LEU A 119 -9.68 -6.52 13.90
C LEU A 119 -9.31 -5.41 12.92
N VAL A 120 -10.31 -4.75 12.32
CA VAL A 120 -10.08 -3.57 11.50
C VAL A 120 -10.27 -2.31 12.33
N PHE A 121 -9.29 -1.41 12.28
CA PHE A 121 -9.32 -0.11 12.93
C PHE A 121 -9.29 1.00 11.86
N PHE A 122 -10.33 1.84 11.83
CA PHE A 122 -10.40 2.96 10.88
C PHE A 122 -9.72 4.20 11.43
N LEU A 123 -8.87 4.83 10.62
CA LEU A 123 -8.30 6.14 10.91
C LEU A 123 -9.38 7.24 10.88
N PRO A 124 -9.16 8.34 11.61
CA PRO A 124 -9.91 9.57 11.39
C PRO A 124 -9.86 9.99 9.91
N ALA A 125 -10.91 10.67 9.45
CA ALA A 125 -10.95 11.15 8.07
C ALA A 125 -9.78 12.11 7.78
N CYS A 126 -9.18 11.97 6.60
CA CYS A 126 -8.11 12.84 6.09
C CYS A 126 -6.83 12.86 6.95
N SER A 127 -6.42 11.72 7.51
CA SER A 127 -5.17 11.57 8.27
C SER A 127 -4.14 10.64 7.60
N PRO A 128 -3.71 10.92 6.35
CA PRO A 128 -2.74 10.07 5.64
C PRO A 128 -1.38 10.01 6.36
N GLU A 129 -1.01 11.02 7.15
CA GLU A 129 0.19 11.04 7.97
C GLU A 129 0.21 9.95 9.05
N LEU A 130 -0.96 9.43 9.44
CA LEU A 130 -1.08 8.35 10.41
C LEU A 130 -0.98 6.96 9.77
N ASN A 131 -1.09 6.86 8.45
CA ASN A 131 -1.03 5.60 7.72
C ASN A 131 0.39 5.34 7.20
N LEU A 132 1.16 4.47 7.86
CA LEU A 132 2.59 4.28 7.54
C LEU A 132 2.84 3.77 6.12
N ILE A 133 1.91 3.02 5.54
CA ILE A 133 2.03 2.52 4.17
C ILE A 133 2.02 3.67 3.12
N GLU A 134 1.50 4.85 3.47
CA GLU A 134 1.62 6.04 2.61
C GLU A 134 3.08 6.49 2.46
N ILE A 135 3.94 6.21 3.44
CA ILE A 135 5.39 6.43 3.31
C ILE A 135 5.96 5.45 2.29
N LEU A 136 5.53 4.18 2.31
CA LEU A 136 5.92 3.18 1.32
C LEU A 136 5.56 3.64 -0.10
N TRP A 137 4.32 4.09 -0.33
CA TRP A 137 3.91 4.57 -1.65
C TRP A 137 4.71 5.77 -2.12
N ARG A 138 5.04 6.70 -1.22
CA ARG A 138 5.91 7.83 -1.55
C ARG A 138 7.32 7.37 -1.93
N ARG A 139 7.91 6.43 -1.18
CA ARG A 139 9.23 5.88 -1.50
C ARG A 139 9.25 5.17 -2.86
N ILE A 140 8.25 4.35 -3.15
CA ILE A 140 8.10 3.68 -4.44
C ILE A 140 8.04 4.70 -5.57
N LYS A 141 7.13 5.68 -5.48
CA LYS A 141 6.84 6.63 -6.57
C LYS A 141 7.97 7.63 -6.84
N TYR A 142 8.67 8.07 -5.80
CA TYR A 142 9.62 9.19 -5.92
C TYR A 142 11.09 8.77 -5.82
N GLN A 143 11.39 7.55 -5.38
CA GLN A 143 12.77 7.16 -5.08
C GLN A 143 13.18 5.79 -5.63
N TRP A 144 12.27 4.81 -5.64
CA TRP A 144 12.66 3.42 -5.94
C TRP A 144 12.33 2.96 -7.35
N ILE A 145 11.32 3.56 -8.00
CA ILE A 145 11.05 3.31 -9.42
C ILE A 145 11.91 4.25 -10.27
N PRO A 146 12.82 3.72 -11.10
CA PRO A 146 13.68 4.53 -11.94
C PRO A 146 12.90 5.08 -13.16
N PHE A 147 13.35 6.19 -13.73
CA PHE A 147 12.61 6.88 -14.80
C PHE A 147 12.46 6.03 -16.07
N GLU A 148 13.42 5.15 -16.33
CA GLU A 148 13.42 4.22 -17.46
C GLU A 148 12.26 3.22 -17.38
N ALA A 149 11.75 2.94 -16.17
CA ALA A 149 10.60 2.04 -15.98
C ALA A 149 9.33 2.59 -16.65
N TYR A 150 9.21 3.90 -16.83
CA TYR A 150 8.07 4.55 -17.48
C TYR A 150 8.11 4.48 -19.02
N GLY A 151 9.13 3.83 -19.61
CA GLY A 151 9.23 3.67 -21.06
C GLY A 151 8.12 2.80 -21.67
N CYS A 152 7.62 1.79 -20.95
CA CYS A 152 6.45 1.00 -21.35
C CYS A 152 5.77 0.35 -20.14
N PHE A 153 4.53 -0.12 -20.33
CA PHE A 153 3.72 -0.64 -19.22
C PHE A 153 4.29 -1.91 -18.59
N GLU A 154 4.83 -2.83 -19.40
CA GLU A 154 5.41 -4.07 -18.88
C GLU A 154 6.67 -3.80 -18.04
N ASN A 155 7.54 -2.89 -18.48
CA ASN A 155 8.71 -2.48 -17.70
C ASN A 155 8.30 -1.88 -16.34
N LEU A 156 7.27 -1.00 -16.33
CA LEU A 156 6.76 -0.43 -15.09
C LEU A 156 6.22 -1.52 -14.16
N LYS A 157 5.47 -2.48 -14.71
CA LYS A 157 4.89 -3.60 -13.98
C LYS A 157 5.95 -4.50 -13.37
N GLU A 158 6.94 -4.91 -14.15
CA GLU A 158 8.05 -5.73 -13.68
C GLU A 158 8.83 -5.02 -12.58
N ARG A 159 9.14 -3.73 -12.78
CA ARG A 159 9.93 -2.98 -11.80
C ARG A 159 9.17 -2.70 -10.52
N LEU A 160 7.86 -2.44 -10.62
CA LEU A 160 6.99 -2.31 -9.45
C LEU A 160 6.89 -3.64 -8.68
N ALA A 161 6.72 -4.76 -9.38
CA ALA A 161 6.68 -6.09 -8.75
C ALA A 161 7.99 -6.40 -8.01
N GLU A 162 9.16 -6.12 -8.62
CA GLU A 162 10.45 -6.29 -7.94
C GLU A 162 10.54 -5.45 -6.66
N VAL A 163 10.13 -4.18 -6.71
CA VAL A 163 10.19 -3.31 -5.53
C VAL A 163 9.29 -3.84 -4.42
N LEU A 164 8.06 -4.22 -4.73
CA LEU A 164 7.09 -4.76 -3.77
C LEU A 164 7.57 -6.08 -3.16
N THR A 165 8.07 -7.01 -3.97
CA THR A 165 8.57 -8.32 -3.50
C THR A 165 9.83 -8.20 -2.64
N ASN A 166 10.63 -7.16 -2.83
CA ASN A 166 11.87 -6.93 -2.07
C ASN A 166 11.73 -5.86 -0.96
N CYS A 167 10.50 -5.50 -0.57
CA CYS A 167 10.24 -4.64 0.57
C CYS A 167 10.65 -5.30 1.90
N GLY A 168 11.24 -4.53 2.81
CA GLY A 168 11.83 -5.00 4.07
C GLY A 168 13.20 -5.65 3.92
N GLY A 169 13.75 -5.68 2.71
CA GLY A 169 15.11 -6.14 2.42
C GLY A 169 15.89 -5.07 1.65
N LYS A 170 15.88 -5.16 0.31
CA LYS A 170 16.54 -4.18 -0.57
C LYS A 170 15.88 -2.79 -0.46
N TYR A 171 14.56 -2.77 -0.27
CA TYR A 171 13.77 -1.57 -0.14
C TYR A 171 13.23 -1.47 1.28
N ASP A 172 13.85 -0.61 2.09
CA ASP A 172 13.56 -0.51 3.52
C ASP A 172 13.22 0.93 3.92
N ILE A 173 12.43 1.07 4.97
CA ILE A 173 11.96 2.37 5.49
C ILE A 173 12.28 2.45 6.98
N ILE A 174 13.04 3.48 7.35
CA ILE A 174 13.26 3.83 8.75
C ILE A 174 12.14 4.80 9.16
N PHE A 175 11.33 4.40 10.13
CA PHE A 175 10.21 5.18 10.68
C PHE A 175 10.62 6.02 11.89
#